data_AF-A0A3D0IER8-F1
#
_entry.id   AF-A0A3D0IER8-F1
#
_cell.length_a   1.000
_cell.length_b   1.000
_cell.length_c   1.000
_cell.angle_alpha   90.00
_cell.angle_beta   90.00
_cell.angle_gamma   90.00
#
_symmetry.space_group_name_H-M   'P 1'
#
loop_
_entity.id
_entity.type
_entity.pdbx_description
1 polymer ?
#
loop_
_entity_poly.entity_id
_entity_poly.type
_entity_poly.pdbx_seq_one_letter_code
_entity_poly.pdbx_strand_id
1 'polypeptide(L)' 'MAFFAPIPLIRKNHIIARLQETGAFSAETSKTLAEAGVINPNGFKRITERLVRTGAIKRTGEGRYYL' A
#
# COMPACT_ATOMS: atom_id res chain seq x y z
N MET A 1 -16.14 -20.61 13.88
CA MET A 1 -14.77 -20.06 14.07
C MET A 1 -14.61 -18.90 13.11
N ALA A 2 -14.62 -17.66 13.58
CA ALA A 2 -14.37 -16.49 12.72
C ALA A 2 -12.87 -16.40 12.44
N PHE A 3 -12.48 -16.44 11.16
CA PHE A 3 -11.09 -16.28 10.75
C PHE A 3 -10.68 -14.81 10.90
N PHE A 4 -9.86 -14.52 11.91
CA PHE A 4 -9.20 -13.23 12.03
C PHE A 4 -7.87 -13.30 11.30
N ALA A 5 -7.86 -12.79 10.07
CA ALA A 5 -6.62 -12.63 9.34
C ALA A 5 -5.62 -11.81 10.18
N PRO A 6 -4.33 -12.18 10.20
CA PRO A 6 -3.32 -11.42 10.94
C PRO A 6 -3.34 -9.96 10.48
N ILE A 7 -3.27 -9.01 11.43
CA ILE A 7 -3.25 -7.56 11.16
C ILE A 7 -2.30 -7.19 10.00
N PRO A 8 -1.08 -7.78 9.88
CA PRO A 8 -0.20 -7.49 8.75
C PRO A 8 -0.75 -7.89 7.37
N LEU A 9 -1.51 -9.00 7.29
CA LEU A 9 -2.09 -9.49 6.05
C LEU A 9 -3.25 -8.60 5.59
N ILE A 10 -4.14 -8.22 6.53
CA ILE A 10 -5.22 -7.26 6.27
C ILE A 10 -4.63 -5.96 5.72
N ARG A 11 -3.54 -5.50 6.33
CA ARG A 11 -2.91 -4.23 5.94
C ARG A 11 -2.28 -4.29 4.56
N LYS A 12 -1.58 -5.39 4.23
CA LYS A 12 -1.04 -5.62 2.88
C LYS A 12 -2.16 -5.53 1.84
N ASN A 13 -3.22 -6.32 2.04
CA ASN A 13 -4.31 -6.40 1.08
C ASN A 13 -5.01 -5.04 0.93
N HIS A 14 -5.18 -4.31 2.04
CA HIS A 14 -5.75 -2.97 2.03
C HIS A 14 -4.91 -1.98 1.22
N ILE A 15 -3.58 -1.94 1.39
CA ILE A 15 -2.71 -1.03 0.62
C ILE A 15 -2.80 -1.34 -0.88
N ILE A 16 -2.71 -2.63 -1.25
CA ILE A 16 -2.79 -3.06 -2.65
C ILE A 16 -4.15 -2.69 -3.24
N ALA A 17 -5.25 -3.04 -2.56
CA ALA A 17 -6.61 -2.74 -3.01
C ALA A 17 -6.82 -1.24 -3.24
N ARG A 18 -6.35 -0.39 -2.32
CA ARG A 18 -6.44 1.07 -2.44
C ARG A 18 -5.66 1.63 -3.62
N LEU A 19 -4.46 1.11 -3.89
CA LEU A 19 -3.69 1.51 -5.08
C LEU A 19 -4.39 1.05 -6.37
N GLN A 20 -4.96 -0.15 -6.38
CA GLN A 20 -5.75 -0.66 -7.52
C GLN A 20 -7.00 0.20 -7.78
N GLU A 21 -7.82 0.45 -6.76
CA GLU A 21 -9.05 1.24 -6.82
C GLU A 21 -8.81 2.67 -7.33
N THR A 22 -7.62 3.21 -7.08
CA THR A 22 -7.25 4.58 -7.50
C THR A 22 -6.45 4.65 -8.79
N GLY A 23 -6.21 3.50 -9.46
CA GLY A 23 -5.52 3.44 -10.74
C GLY A 23 -4.01 3.69 -10.69
N ALA A 24 -3.38 3.49 -9.52
CA ALA A 24 -1.96 3.73 -9.32
C ALA A 24 -1.13 2.55 -9.87
N PHE A 25 -0.99 2.48 -11.19
CA PHE A 25 -0.29 1.42 -11.94
C PHE A 25 1.05 1.87 -12.54
N SER A 26 1.35 3.17 -12.54
CA SER A 26 2.62 3.70 -13.06
C SER A 26 3.16 4.80 -12.13
N ALA A 27 4.39 5.25 -12.40
CA ALA A 27 4.96 6.39 -11.69
C ALA A 27 4.12 7.67 -11.89
N GLU A 28 3.54 7.85 -13.08
CA GLU A 28 2.71 9.00 -13.45
C GLU A 28 1.37 9.01 -12.71
N THR A 29 0.77 7.83 -12.51
CA THR A 29 -0.48 7.69 -11.74
C THR A 29 -0.27 7.34 -10.28
N SER A 30 0.99 7.34 -9.82
CA SER A 30 1.35 7.02 -8.45
C SER A 30 0.65 7.94 -7.47
N LYS A 31 0.36 7.44 -6.27
CA LYS A 31 -0.32 8.20 -5.22
C LYS A 31 0.38 8.07 -3.88
N THR A 32 0.28 9.08 -3.03
CA THR A 32 0.62 8.87 -1.62
C THR A 32 -0.35 7.86 -1.00
N LEU A 33 0.05 7.15 0.06
CA LEU A 33 -0.87 6.23 0.73
C LEU A 33 -2.12 6.96 1.26
N ALA A 34 -1.98 8.21 1.68
CA ALA A 34 -3.12 9.05 2.09
C ALA A 34 -4.06 9.35 0.92
N GLU A 35 -3.52 9.76 -0.24
CA GLU A 35 -4.30 9.99 -1.47
C GLU A 35 -5.00 8.72 -1.98
N ALA A 36 -4.38 7.55 -1.78
CA ALA A 36 -4.98 6.25 -2.08
C ALA A 36 -6.10 5.86 -1.10
N GLY A 37 -6.31 6.60 -0.01
CA GLY A 37 -7.32 6.30 1.00
C GLY A 37 -6.90 5.22 2.00
N VAL A 38 -5.59 5.03 2.21
CA VAL A 38 -5.05 4.14 3.25
C VAL A 38 -5.13 4.83 4.61
N ILE A 39 -5.95 4.28 5.52
CA ILE A 39 -6.19 4.85 6.85
C ILE A 39 -4.92 4.74 7.71
N ASN A 40 -4.48 5.81 8.39
CA ASN A 40 -3.24 5.84 9.18
C ASN A 40 -2.01 5.31 8.40
N PRO A 41 -1.57 6.00 7.33
CA PRO A 41 -0.52 5.52 6.44
C PRO A 41 0.81 5.25 7.15
N ASN A 42 1.08 5.93 8.26
CA ASN A 42 2.31 5.81 9.05
C ASN A 42 2.27 4.69 10.09
N GLY A 43 1.08 4.20 10.48
CA GLY A 43 0.92 3.20 11.55
C GLY A 43 1.59 1.86 11.28
N PHE A 44 1.95 1.57 10.01
CA PHE A 44 2.55 0.31 9.61
C PHE A 44 3.68 0.50 8.59
N LYS A 45 4.55 1.49 8.82
CA LYS A 45 5.67 1.82 7.92
C LYS A 45 6.50 0.58 7.51
N ARG A 46 6.79 -0.32 8.45
CA ARG A 46 7.52 -1.58 8.19
C ARG A 46 6.82 -2.50 7.18
N ILE A 47 5.49 -2.51 7.15
CA ILE A 47 4.74 -3.31 6.17
C ILE A 47 4.90 -2.69 4.80
N THR A 48 4.68 -1.38 4.67
CA THR A 48 4.88 -0.66 3.41
C THR A 48 6.30 -0.83 2.87
N GLU A 49 7.31 -0.67 3.72
CA GLU A 49 8.72 -0.90 3.36
C GLU A 49 8.96 -2.34 2.91
N ARG A 50 8.36 -3.33 3.59
CA ARG A 50 8.43 -4.73 3.16
C ARG A 50 7.80 -4.94 1.79
N LEU A 51 6.63 -4.34 1.52
CA LEU A 51 5.97 -4.45 0.22
C LEU A 51 6.80 -3.84 -0.92
N VAL A 52 7.44 -2.70 -0.66
CA VAL A 52 8.40 -2.08 -1.60
C VAL A 52 9.58 -3.00 -1.84
N ARG A 53 10.18 -3.53 -0.78
CA ARG A 53 11.35 -4.42 -0.87
C ARG A 53 11.05 -5.73 -1.60
N THR A 54 9.84 -6.27 -1.45
CA THR A 54 9.41 -7.48 -2.18
C THR A 54 8.90 -7.19 -3.59
N GLY A 55 8.86 -5.92 -4.02
CA GLY A 55 8.33 -5.52 -5.33
C GLY A 55 6.81 -5.69 -5.47
N ALA A 56 6.08 -5.83 -4.35
CA ALA A 56 4.61 -5.93 -4.38
C ALA A 56 3.94 -4.58 -4.66
N ILE A 57 4.63 -3.50 -4.36
CA ILE A 57 4.33 -2.12 -4.77
C ILE A 57 5.67 -1.45 -5.08
N LYS A 58 5.68 -0.43 -5.94
CA LYS A 58 6.84 0.41 -6.21
C LYS A 58 6.68 1.76 -5.51
N ARG A 59 7.81 2.40 -5.20
CA ARG A 59 7.85 3.72 -4.56
C ARG A 59 8.61 4.70 -5.47
N THR A 60 8.05 5.88 -5.69
CA THR A 60 8.73 6.98 -6.40
C THR A 60 9.67 7.72 -5.45
N GLY A 61 10.60 8.52 -6.00
CA GLY A 61 11.50 9.36 -5.21
C GLY A 61 10.78 10.34 -4.27
N GLU A 62 9.53 10.70 -4.59
CA GLU A 62 8.71 11.67 -3.86
C GLU A 62 7.85 11.03 -2.75
N GLY A 63 7.98 9.73 -2.50
CA GLY A 63 7.15 9.05 -1.50
C GLY A 63 5.74 8.71 -1.95
N ARG A 64 5.53 8.62 -3.26
CA ARG A 64 4.30 8.09 -3.88
C ARG A 64 4.48 6.60 -4.18
N TYR A 65 3.37 5.88 -4.32
CA TYR A 65 3.33 4.44 -4.50
C TYR A 65 2.44 4.06 -5.67
N TYR A 66 2.78 2.96 -6.32
CA TYR A 66 2.02 2.34 -7.41
C TYR A 66 2.30 0.82 -7.41
N LEU A 67 1.55 0.06 -8.20
CA LEU A 67 1.73 -1.39 -8.34
C LEU A 67 2.89 -1.71 -9.31
#